data_AF-A0A1J4WX14-F1
#
_entry.id   AF-A0A1J4WX14-F1
#
_cell.length_a   1.000
_cell.length_b   1.000
_cell.length_c   1.000
_cell.angle_alpha   90.00
_cell.angle_beta   90.00
_cell.angle_gamma   90.00
#
_symmetry.space_group_name_H-M   'P 1'
#
loop_
_entity.id
_entity.type
_entity.pdbx_description
1 polymer ?
#
loop_
_entity_poly.entity_id
_entity_poly.type
_entity_poly.pdbx_seq_one_letter_code
_entity_poly.pdbx_strand_id
1 'polypeptide(L)'
;MNPTNPNNIFQAAGGVKTVTVEEEVAAAEKRVKAMRARVDELTAESKEAKAESNEAKKGLISIKRKSMTEGATKEELDEAAEEVTKKQKKLKDAQYAQMEGIAKLAVAVMELAEKKEEAKKRTDKAKEAPKDMNLKKDKEWAAHVLKQAQQRQKEKLQTSQPKIHEGAAEPEPER
;
A
#
# COMPACT_ATOMS: atom_id res chain seq x y z
N MET A 1 -16.37 32.10 -1.52
CA MET A 1 -15.46 30.94 -1.53
C MET A 1 -14.37 31.22 -0.50
N ASN A 2 -14.22 30.36 0.51
CA ASN A 2 -13.40 30.59 1.70
C ASN A 2 -12.01 29.93 1.52
N PRO A 3 -10.88 30.66 1.54
CA PRO A 3 -9.57 30.14 1.11
C PRO A 3 -8.69 29.54 2.24
N THR A 4 -9.22 29.28 3.43
CA THR A 4 -8.41 28.92 4.62
C THR A 4 -8.58 27.47 5.06
N ASN A 5 -8.20 26.51 4.20
CA ASN A 5 -7.88 25.15 4.66
C ASN A 5 -6.39 24.87 4.40
N PRO A 6 -5.54 24.80 5.44
CA PRO A 6 -4.12 24.53 5.29
C PRO A 6 -3.80 23.11 4.79
N ASN A 7 -4.80 22.21 4.66
CA ASN A 7 -4.63 20.92 4.00
C ASN A 7 -4.64 20.99 2.45
N ASN A 8 -4.95 22.15 1.85
CA ASN A 8 -4.95 22.33 0.39
C ASN A 8 -3.83 23.29 -0.05
N ILE A 9 -2.60 22.78 -0.13
CA ILE A 9 -1.48 23.51 -0.73
C ILE A 9 -1.48 23.25 -2.24
N PHE A 10 -1.81 24.29 -3.00
CA PHE A 10 -1.61 24.50 -4.45
C PHE A 10 -2.41 23.62 -5.44
N GLN A 11 -3.52 24.18 -5.95
CA GLN A 11 -3.99 23.92 -7.31
C GLN A 11 -3.50 25.02 -8.25
N ALA A 12 -2.39 24.78 -8.95
CA ALA A 12 -2.07 25.46 -10.18
C ALA A 12 -1.31 24.48 -11.10
N ALA A 13 -1.92 24.18 -12.24
CA ALA A 13 -1.40 23.38 -13.35
C ALA A 13 -1.27 21.85 -13.14
N GLY A 14 -2.21 21.11 -13.74
CA GLY A 14 -1.99 19.72 -14.15
C GLY A 14 -2.37 18.64 -13.14
N GLY A 15 -3.66 18.27 -13.10
CA GLY A 15 -4.13 16.88 -13.00
C GLY A 15 -3.59 15.90 -11.94
N VAL A 16 -2.85 16.32 -10.91
CA VAL A 16 -2.43 15.43 -9.82
C VAL A 16 -3.49 15.49 -8.74
N LYS A 17 -4.23 14.39 -8.53
CA LYS A 17 -5.06 14.23 -7.32
C LYS A 17 -4.13 14.30 -6.12
N THR A 18 -4.16 15.41 -5.39
CA THR A 18 -3.52 15.51 -4.08
C THR A 18 -4.31 14.63 -3.12
N VAL A 19 -3.86 13.39 -2.91
CA VAL A 19 -4.41 12.54 -1.85
C VAL A 19 -4.01 13.18 -0.53
N THR A 20 -4.99 13.51 0.29
CA THR A 20 -4.72 14.08 1.61
C THR A 20 -4.12 13.01 2.51
N VAL A 21 -3.32 13.42 3.48
CA VAL A 21 -2.75 12.53 4.50
C VAL A 21 -3.84 11.73 5.23
N GLU A 22 -5.03 12.33 5.41
CA GLU A 22 -6.19 11.67 6.00
C GLU A 22 -6.75 10.55 5.09
N GLU A 23 -6.79 10.76 3.77
CA GLU A 23 -7.19 9.73 2.81
C GLU A 23 -6.19 8.58 2.72
N GLU A 24 -4.87 8.86 2.84
CA GLU A 24 -3.83 7.82 2.85
C GLU A 24 -3.92 6.94 4.10
N VAL A 25 -4.16 7.55 5.28
CA VAL A 25 -4.37 6.82 6.53
C VAL A 25 -5.65 6.00 6.46
N ALA A 26 -6.76 6.56 5.96
CA ALA A 26 -8.02 5.84 5.82
C ALA A 26 -7.90 4.64 4.86
N ALA A 27 -7.18 4.80 3.74
CA ALA A 27 -6.90 3.71 2.81
C ALA A 27 -6.05 2.60 3.46
N ALA A 28 -5.03 2.97 4.24
CA ALA A 28 -4.19 2.03 4.97
C ALA A 28 -4.99 1.29 6.06
N GLU A 29 -5.87 1.96 6.79
CA GLU A 29 -6.78 1.33 7.77
C GLU A 29 -7.71 0.31 7.11
N LYS A 30 -8.28 0.65 5.95
CA LYS A 30 -9.13 -0.27 5.18
C LYS A 30 -8.35 -1.52 4.76
N ARG A 31 -7.09 -1.36 4.33
CA ARG A 31 -6.20 -2.48 3.98
C ARG A 31 -5.89 -3.36 5.18
N VAL A 32 -5.54 -2.77 6.33
CA VAL A 32 -5.30 -3.53 7.57
C VAL A 32 -6.55 -4.29 8.00
N LYS A 33 -7.73 -3.69 7.91
CA LYS A 33 -9.01 -4.38 8.20
C LYS A 33 -9.25 -5.58 7.29
N ALA A 34 -9.00 -5.43 5.98
CA ALA A 34 -9.13 -6.53 5.03
C ALA A 34 -8.12 -7.65 5.29
N MET A 35 -6.87 -7.30 5.61
CA MET A 35 -5.83 -8.28 5.98
C MET A 35 -6.20 -9.05 7.25
N ARG A 36 -6.81 -8.37 8.23
CA ARG A 36 -7.28 -9.02 9.46
C ARG A 36 -8.38 -10.03 9.19
N ALA A 37 -9.37 -9.68 8.36
CA ALA A 37 -10.41 -10.62 7.96
C ALA A 37 -9.83 -11.87 7.28
N ARG A 38 -8.82 -11.70 6.41
CA ARG A 38 -8.14 -12.83 5.78
C ARG A 38 -7.36 -13.70 6.77
N VAL A 39 -6.76 -13.11 7.80
CA VAL A 39 -6.11 -13.86 8.89
C VAL A 39 -7.15 -14.65 9.70
N ASP A 40 -8.33 -14.08 9.93
CA ASP A 40 -9.42 -14.77 10.62
C ASP A 40 -9.93 -15.98 9.80
N GLU A 41 -10.08 -15.83 8.48
CA GLU A 41 -10.40 -16.92 7.55
C GLU A 41 -9.34 -18.03 7.58
N LEU A 42 -8.06 -17.70 7.42
CA LEU A 42 -6.95 -18.67 7.50
C LEU A 42 -6.89 -19.37 8.87
N THR A 43 -7.28 -18.67 9.93
CA THR A 43 -7.38 -19.24 11.27
C THR A 43 -8.53 -20.26 11.37
N ALA A 44 -9.65 -19.99 10.71
CA ALA A 44 -10.76 -20.94 10.62
C ALA A 44 -10.36 -22.19 9.82
N GLU A 45 -9.74 -22.01 8.64
CA GLU A 45 -9.24 -23.11 7.82
C GLU A 45 -8.22 -24.00 8.56
N SER A 46 -7.29 -23.38 9.30
CA SER A 46 -6.31 -24.09 10.13
C SER A 46 -6.99 -24.92 11.25
N LYS A 47 -8.05 -24.39 11.87
CA LYS A 47 -8.85 -25.12 12.86
C LYS A 47 -9.59 -26.30 12.24
N GLU A 48 -10.19 -26.12 11.07
CA GLU A 48 -10.89 -27.18 10.34
C GLU A 48 -9.92 -28.29 9.92
N ALA A 49 -8.79 -27.96 9.30
CA ALA A 49 -7.75 -28.92 8.93
C ALA A 49 -7.23 -29.69 10.16
N LYS A 50 -7.16 -29.05 11.33
CA LYS A 50 -6.78 -29.71 12.59
C LYS A 50 -7.84 -30.72 13.04
N ALA A 51 -9.12 -30.37 12.93
CA ALA A 51 -10.22 -31.27 13.23
C ALA A 51 -10.20 -32.48 12.28
N GLU A 52 -10.06 -32.26 10.97
CA GLU A 52 -9.97 -33.34 9.98
C GLU A 52 -8.77 -34.27 10.24
N SER A 53 -7.59 -33.71 10.53
CA SER A 53 -6.40 -34.51 10.83
C SER A 53 -6.57 -35.34 12.09
N ASN A 54 -7.26 -34.81 13.10
CA ASN A 54 -7.55 -35.56 14.32
C ASN A 54 -8.58 -36.67 14.07
N GLU A 55 -9.59 -36.42 13.25
CA GLU A 55 -10.59 -37.44 12.93
C GLU A 55 -9.99 -38.59 12.13
N ALA A 56 -9.15 -38.29 11.13
CA ALA A 56 -8.40 -39.31 10.39
C ALA A 56 -7.52 -40.17 11.33
N LYS A 57 -6.86 -39.56 12.32
CA LYS A 57 -6.06 -40.31 13.32
C LYS A 57 -6.92 -41.25 14.15
N LYS A 58 -8.13 -40.84 14.55
CA LYS A 58 -9.07 -41.72 15.27
C LYS A 58 -9.51 -42.88 14.39
N GLY A 59 -9.78 -42.63 13.10
CA GLY A 59 -10.08 -43.67 12.11
C GLY A 59 -8.97 -44.73 12.04
N LEU A 60 -7.71 -44.29 11.88
CA LEU A 60 -6.55 -45.18 11.87
C LEU A 60 -6.41 -45.99 13.17
N ILE A 61 -6.60 -45.35 14.33
CA ILE A 61 -6.56 -46.04 15.63
C ILE A 61 -7.68 -47.10 15.72
N SER A 62 -8.88 -46.79 15.21
CA SER A 62 -10.02 -47.71 15.19
C SER A 62 -9.72 -48.94 14.33
N ILE A 63 -9.19 -48.74 13.11
CA ILE A 63 -8.79 -49.82 12.21
C ILE A 63 -7.68 -50.67 12.84
N LYS A 64 -6.68 -50.03 13.45
CA LYS A 64 -5.60 -50.74 14.16
C LYS A 64 -6.10 -51.53 15.37
N ARG A 65 -7.18 -51.09 16.03
CA ARG A 65 -7.82 -51.88 17.08
C ARG A 65 -8.54 -53.09 16.51
N LYS A 66 -9.34 -52.91 15.45
CA LYS A 66 -10.01 -54.01 14.75
C LYS A 66 -9.01 -55.04 14.23
N SER A 67 -7.85 -54.61 13.76
CA SER A 67 -6.81 -55.52 13.28
C SER A 67 -6.29 -56.47 14.35
N MET A 68 -6.37 -56.09 15.62
CA MET A 68 -5.95 -56.90 16.75
C MET A 68 -7.05 -57.85 17.26
N THR A 69 -8.33 -57.62 16.91
CA THR A 69 -9.46 -58.36 17.46
C THR A 69 -10.23 -59.19 16.44
N GLU A 70 -10.43 -58.65 15.23
CA GLU A 70 -11.29 -59.21 14.18
C GLU A 70 -10.51 -59.51 12.89
N GLY A 71 -9.27 -59.00 12.80
CA GLY A 71 -8.47 -58.99 11.59
C GLY A 71 -8.84 -57.79 10.71
N ALA A 72 -7.85 -56.97 10.36
CA ALA A 72 -7.96 -55.92 9.36
C ALA A 72 -6.89 -56.21 8.32
N THR A 73 -7.20 -55.92 7.07
CA THR A 73 -6.24 -56.13 5.99
C THR A 73 -5.11 -55.13 6.11
N LYS A 74 -3.93 -55.51 5.62
CA LYS A 74 -2.79 -54.59 5.52
C LYS A 74 -3.14 -53.37 4.67
N GLU A 75 -3.94 -53.58 3.62
CA GLU A 75 -4.39 -52.56 2.69
C GLU A 75 -5.26 -51.48 3.38
N GLU A 76 -6.22 -51.86 4.23
CA GLU A 76 -7.02 -50.90 5.02
C GLU A 76 -6.17 -50.05 5.99
N LEU A 77 -5.13 -50.66 6.58
CA LEU A 77 -4.21 -49.94 7.47
C LEU A 77 -3.33 -48.95 6.70
N ASP A 78 -2.87 -49.35 5.51
CA ASP A 78 -2.04 -48.53 4.63
C ASP A 78 -2.87 -47.34 4.09
N GLU A 79 -4.10 -47.57 3.61
CA GLU A 79 -5.02 -46.51 3.16
C GLU A 79 -5.33 -45.48 4.27
N ALA A 80 -5.63 -45.96 5.48
CA ALA A 80 -5.89 -45.07 6.61
C ALA A 80 -4.64 -44.28 7.04
N ALA A 81 -3.45 -44.88 6.93
CA ALA A 81 -2.19 -44.19 7.22
C ALA A 81 -1.86 -43.12 6.17
N GLU A 82 -2.15 -43.40 4.90
CA GLU A 82 -2.03 -42.41 3.81
C GLU A 82 -3.00 -41.24 4.02
N GLU A 83 -4.26 -41.51 4.41
CA GLU A 83 -5.24 -40.47 4.68
C GLU A 83 -4.78 -39.56 5.84
N VAL A 84 -4.28 -40.13 6.94
CA VAL A 84 -3.69 -39.37 8.05
C VAL A 84 -2.54 -38.49 7.56
N THR A 85 -1.66 -39.03 6.73
CA THR A 85 -0.50 -38.30 6.19
C THR A 85 -0.96 -37.13 5.32
N LYS A 86 -1.94 -37.34 4.44
CA LYS A 86 -2.53 -36.31 3.59
C LYS A 86 -3.18 -35.20 4.40
N LYS A 87 -3.98 -35.54 5.41
CA LYS A 87 -4.64 -34.55 6.29
C LYS A 87 -3.63 -33.81 7.17
N GLN A 88 -2.57 -34.47 7.64
CA GLN A 88 -1.47 -33.80 8.36
C GLN A 88 -0.72 -32.81 7.48
N LYS A 89 -0.48 -33.15 6.20
CA LYS A 89 0.15 -32.22 5.25
C LYS A 89 -0.71 -30.96 5.07
N LYS A 90 -2.02 -31.13 4.81
CA LYS A 90 -2.97 -30.02 4.73
C LYS A 90 -2.97 -29.14 5.98
N LEU A 91 -2.93 -29.73 7.18
CA LEU A 91 -2.83 -28.99 8.43
C LEU A 91 -1.55 -28.15 8.50
N LYS A 92 -0.40 -28.71 8.15
CA LYS A 92 0.87 -27.97 8.14
C LYS A 92 0.82 -26.80 7.15
N ASP A 93 0.29 -27.02 5.96
CA ASP A 93 0.16 -26.00 4.93
C ASP A 93 -0.77 -24.87 5.40
N ALA A 94 -1.91 -25.19 6.02
CA ALA A 94 -2.84 -24.22 6.58
C ALA A 94 -2.23 -23.41 7.74
N GLN A 95 -1.47 -24.07 8.62
CA GLN A 95 -0.74 -23.40 9.70
C GLN A 95 0.35 -22.46 9.17
N TYR A 96 1.06 -22.86 8.12
CA TYR A 96 2.05 -22.01 7.48
C TYR A 96 1.40 -20.78 6.84
N ALA A 97 0.31 -20.96 6.10
CA ALA A 97 -0.45 -19.86 5.50
C ALA A 97 -0.99 -18.89 6.57
N GLN A 98 -1.52 -19.41 7.68
CA GLN A 98 -1.96 -18.61 8.82
C GLN A 98 -0.81 -17.76 9.41
N MET A 99 0.36 -18.37 9.66
CA MET A 99 1.53 -17.67 10.18
C MET A 99 2.05 -16.59 9.23
N GLU A 100 2.13 -16.89 7.94
CA GLU A 100 2.53 -15.92 6.93
C GLU A 100 1.53 -14.75 6.86
N GLY A 101 0.22 -15.02 6.96
CA GLY A 101 -0.82 -14.01 7.04
C GLY A 101 -0.67 -13.09 8.26
N ILE A 102 -0.41 -13.68 9.44
CA ILE A 102 -0.18 -12.92 10.69
C ILE A 102 1.06 -12.04 10.56
N ALA A 103 2.16 -12.56 10.00
CA ALA A 103 3.39 -11.79 9.80
C ALA A 103 3.15 -10.58 8.88
N LYS A 104 2.45 -10.78 7.75
CA LYS A 104 2.08 -9.70 6.83
C LYS A 104 1.17 -8.66 7.50
N LEU A 105 0.21 -9.10 8.33
CA LEU A 105 -0.65 -8.20 9.08
C LEU A 105 0.15 -7.37 10.10
N ALA A 106 1.10 -7.98 10.81
CA ALA A 106 1.94 -7.28 11.77
C ALA A 106 2.74 -6.15 11.10
N VAL A 107 3.35 -6.42 9.93
CA VAL A 107 4.05 -5.40 9.14
C VAL A 107 3.10 -4.27 8.73
N ALA A 108 1.93 -4.61 8.19
CA ALA A 108 0.95 -3.60 7.76
C ALA A 108 0.42 -2.73 8.92
N VAL A 109 0.30 -3.30 10.13
CA VAL A 109 -0.08 -2.56 11.34
C VAL A 109 1.04 -1.62 11.78
N MET A 110 2.30 -2.03 11.70
CA MET A 110 3.44 -1.16 12.00
C MET A 110 3.53 0.01 11.01
N GLU A 111 3.44 -0.26 9.71
CA GLU A 111 3.42 0.78 8.66
C GLU A 111 2.25 1.77 8.86
N LEU A 112 1.07 1.28 9.27
CA LEU A 112 -0.06 2.14 9.58
C LEU A 112 0.22 3.05 10.79
N ALA A 113 0.89 2.54 11.83
CA ALA A 113 1.26 3.33 13.00
C ALA A 113 2.24 4.45 12.62
N GLU A 114 3.25 4.16 11.80
CA GLU A 114 4.20 5.15 11.28
C GLU A 114 3.48 6.24 10.46
N LYS A 115 2.58 5.84 9.54
CA LYS A 115 1.78 6.79 8.76
C LYS A 115 0.91 7.69 9.63
N LYS A 116 0.32 7.15 10.70
CA LYS A 116 -0.45 7.94 11.66
C LYS A 116 0.41 8.95 12.42
N GLU A 117 1.64 8.57 12.79
CA GLU A 117 2.58 9.47 13.45
C GLU A 117 3.05 10.59 12.52
N GLU A 118 3.42 10.26 11.27
CA GLU A 118 3.75 11.26 10.26
C GLU A 118 2.60 12.21 10.00
N ALA A 119 1.38 11.67 9.92
CA ALA A 119 0.18 12.46 9.72
C ALA A 119 0.04 13.50 10.82
N LYS A 120 0.14 13.06 12.08
CA LYS A 120 0.09 13.93 13.25
C LYS A 120 1.16 15.02 13.21
N LYS A 121 2.40 14.69 12.89
CA LYS A 121 3.51 15.67 12.75
C LYS A 121 3.22 16.72 11.68
N ARG A 122 2.64 16.32 10.53
CA ARG A 122 2.25 17.25 9.46
C ARG A 122 1.10 18.16 9.92
N THR A 123 0.12 17.62 10.65
CA THR A 123 -0.99 18.42 11.19
C THR A 123 -0.52 19.41 12.24
N ASP A 124 0.37 19.00 13.14
CA ASP A 124 0.89 19.85 14.21
C ASP A 124 1.79 20.96 13.63
N LYS A 125 2.64 20.64 12.65
CA LYS A 125 3.41 21.65 11.90
C LYS A 125 2.53 22.65 11.13
N ALA A 126 1.37 22.22 10.62
CA ALA A 126 0.40 23.12 10.00
C ALA A 126 -0.31 24.03 11.01
N LYS A 127 -0.45 23.61 12.28
CA LYS A 127 -0.99 24.46 13.37
C LYS A 127 0.03 25.46 13.92
N GLU A 128 1.33 25.11 13.86
CA GLU A 128 2.45 25.98 14.24
C GLU A 128 2.94 26.91 13.12
N ALA A 129 2.46 26.72 11.88
CA ALA A 129 2.65 27.70 10.82
C ALA A 129 2.19 29.08 11.34
N PRO A 130 3.00 30.14 11.17
CA PRO A 130 2.81 31.41 11.88
C PRO A 130 1.39 31.93 11.65
N LYS A 131 0.63 32.07 12.74
CA LYS A 131 -0.69 32.73 12.76
C LYS A 131 -0.57 34.23 12.48
N ASP A 132 0.63 34.78 12.50
CA ASP A 132 0.96 36.15 12.12
C ASP A 132 1.18 36.28 10.61
N MET A 133 0.17 35.92 9.81
CA MET A 133 0.13 36.35 8.41
C MET A 133 -0.30 37.82 8.37
N ASN A 134 0.66 38.71 8.12
CA ASN A 134 0.34 40.05 7.66
C ASN A 134 -0.07 39.95 6.18
N LEU A 135 -1.37 39.71 5.97
CA LEU A 135 -2.06 39.59 4.67
C LEU A 135 -1.64 40.61 3.60
N LYS A 136 -1.11 41.78 4.00
CA LYS A 136 -0.64 42.81 3.07
C LYS A 136 0.75 42.52 2.53
N LYS A 137 1.71 42.15 3.39
CA LYS A 137 3.08 41.81 2.97
C LYS A 137 3.12 40.50 2.18
N ASP A 138 2.21 39.58 2.46
CA ASP A 138 2.17 38.28 1.79
C ASP A 138 1.55 38.37 0.38
N LYS A 139 0.57 39.25 0.17
CA LYS A 139 0.08 39.56 -1.19
C LYS A 139 1.17 40.20 -2.03
N GLU A 140 1.96 41.10 -1.44
CA GLU A 140 3.09 41.75 -2.10
C GLU A 140 4.21 40.75 -2.41
N TRP A 141 4.54 39.85 -1.48
CA TRP A 141 5.54 38.80 -1.70
C TRP A 141 5.07 37.76 -2.73
N ALA A 142 3.83 37.28 -2.65
CA ALA A 142 3.26 36.36 -3.63
C ALA A 142 3.20 36.99 -5.04
N ALA A 143 2.82 38.28 -5.14
CA ALA A 143 2.86 39.01 -6.40
C ALA A 143 4.30 39.18 -6.94
N HIS A 144 5.27 39.41 -6.05
CA HIS A 144 6.68 39.50 -6.42
C HIS A 144 7.22 38.17 -6.96
N VAL A 145 6.95 37.06 -6.26
CA VAL A 145 7.35 35.70 -6.68
C VAL A 145 6.68 35.32 -8.00
N LEU A 146 5.39 35.65 -8.18
CA LEU A 146 4.67 35.40 -9.44
C LEU A 146 5.28 36.20 -10.60
N LYS A 147 5.60 37.48 -10.37
CA LYS A 147 6.25 38.34 -11.37
C LYS A 147 7.63 37.82 -11.75
N GLN A 148 8.40 37.33 -10.78
CA GLN A 148 9.73 36.75 -11.00
C GLN A 148 9.65 35.42 -11.77
N ALA A 149 8.65 34.58 -11.49
CA ALA A 149 8.38 33.35 -12.23
C ALA A 149 7.97 33.65 -13.69
N GLN A 150 7.10 34.63 -13.91
CA GLN A 150 6.71 35.08 -15.25
C GLN A 150 7.89 35.65 -16.04
N GLN A 151 8.80 36.38 -15.37
CA GLN A 151 10.00 36.94 -16.01
C GLN A 151 10.97 35.84 -16.42
N ARG A 152 11.20 34.83 -15.56
CA ARG A 152 11.98 33.63 -15.92
C ARG A 152 11.37 32.83 -17.06
N GLN A 153 10.04 32.78 -17.17
CA GLN A 153 9.39 32.15 -18.32
C GLN A 153 9.59 32.97 -19.62
N LYS A 154 9.48 34.30 -19.56
CA LYS A 154 9.77 35.17 -20.71
C LYS A 154 11.22 35.07 -21.18
N GLU A 155 12.17 35.03 -20.25
CA GLU A 155 13.59 34.82 -20.57
C GLU A 155 13.83 33.44 -21.21
N LYS A 156 13.18 32.38 -20.71
CA LYS A 156 13.24 31.04 -21.32
C LYS A 156 12.63 31.01 -22.73
N LEU A 157 11.57 31.78 -22.99
CA LEU A 157 10.98 31.91 -24.32
C LEU A 157 11.85 32.73 -25.29
N GLN A 158 12.58 33.74 -24.79
CA GLN A 158 13.54 34.51 -25.62
C GLN A 158 14.80 33.71 -25.96
N THR A 159 15.28 32.84 -25.07
CA THR A 159 16.46 31.99 -25.32
C THR A 159 16.15 30.72 -26.12
N SER A 160 14.85 30.40 -26.32
CA SER A 160 14.40 29.23 -27.09
C SER A 160 14.04 29.53 -28.54
N GLN A 161 14.29 30.75 -29.06
CA GLN A 161 14.26 30.93 -30.52
C GLN A 161 15.48 30.21 -31.12
N PRO A 162 15.28 29.24 -32.04
CA PRO A 162 16.39 28.58 -32.69
C PRO A 162 17.16 29.60 -33.50
N LYS A 163 18.47 29.72 -33.25
CA LYS A 163 19.43 30.36 -34.16
C LYS A 163 19.46 29.49 -35.42
N ILE A 164 18.56 29.75 -36.35
CA ILE A 164 18.69 29.28 -37.73
C ILE A 164 19.93 29.99 -38.28
N HIS A 165 21.04 29.25 -38.33
CA HIS A 165 22.15 29.59 -39.20
C HIS A 165 21.73 29.18 -40.61
N GLU A 166 21.11 30.11 -41.35
CA GLU A 166 21.11 30.05 -42.81
C GLU A 166 22.23 30.95 -43.31
N GLY A 167 23.26 30.32 -43.87
CA GLY A 167 24.19 30.97 -44.75
C GLY A 167 23.58 31.22 -46.13
N ALA A 168 24.29 32.05 -46.90
CA ALA A 168 24.10 32.40 -48.31
C ALA A 168 23.01 33.44 -48.62
N ALA A 169 23.41 34.68 -48.92
CA ALA A 169 23.82 35.08 -50.27
C ALA A 169 24.19 36.58 -50.28
N GLU A 170 25.38 36.90 -50.80
CA GLU A 170 25.72 38.24 -51.27
C GLU A 170 24.75 38.65 -52.40
N PRO A 171 24.31 39.92 -52.45
CA PRO A 171 23.89 40.51 -53.71
C PRO A 171 25.09 41.25 -54.33
N GLU A 172 25.65 40.71 -55.41
CA GLU A 172 26.40 41.51 -56.38
C GLU A 172 25.44 42.55 -57.00
N PRO A 173 25.84 43.82 -57.14
CA PRO A 173 25.08 44.80 -57.90
C PRO A 173 25.37 44.67 -59.40
N GLU A 174 24.31 44.72 -60.20
CA GLU A 174 24.37 44.83 -61.66
C GLU A 174 25.30 45.99 -62.10
N ARG A 175 26.36 45.67 -62.84
CA ARG A 175 26.69 46.21 -64.18
C ARG A 175 28.00 45.66 -64.73
#